data_AF-A0A5B6ZPG8-F1
#
_entry.id   AF-A0A5B6ZPG8-F1
#
_cell.length_a   1.000
_cell.length_b   1.000
_cell.length_c   1.000
_cell.angle_alpha   90.00
_cell.angle_beta   90.00
_cell.angle_gamma   90.00
#
_symmetry.space_group_name_H-M   'P 1'
#
loop_
_entity.id
_entity.type
_entity.pdbx_description
1 polymer ?
#
loop_
_entity_poly.entity_id
_entity_poly.type
_entity_poly.pdbx_seq_one_letter_code
_entity_poly.pdbx_strand_id
1 'polypeptide(L)'
;MVHKAPLLPDTPDQYGGLPLQLAVVLCHREMISYLLGVTSKDTEAQLLQGQTGAGLMDTAMGSKFYDVVLHLLHCNPKLAWEGRSPLEVLAQDPSSFPSGTHLNVCQRLIPL
;
A
#
# COMPACT_ATOMS: atom_id res chain seq x y z
N MET A 1 4.80 -22.61 -8.75
CA MET A 1 3.37 -22.22 -8.67
C MET A 1 2.77 -22.85 -7.42
N VAL A 2 1.93 -22.11 -6.69
CA VAL A 2 1.44 -22.42 -5.32
C VAL A 2 0.82 -23.82 -5.18
N HIS A 3 0.34 -24.43 -6.26
CA HIS A 3 -0.12 -25.82 -6.27
C HIS A 3 0.93 -26.85 -5.81
N LYS A 4 2.24 -26.55 -5.95
CA LYS A 4 3.32 -27.45 -5.50
C LYS A 4 3.70 -27.23 -4.03
N ALA A 5 3.45 -26.04 -3.51
CA ALA A 5 3.79 -25.64 -2.15
C ALA A 5 2.76 -24.59 -1.69
N PRO A 6 1.61 -25.02 -1.15
CA PRO A 6 0.48 -24.13 -0.89
C PRO A 6 0.73 -23.13 0.24
N LEU A 7 1.64 -23.45 1.17
CA LEU A 7 1.98 -22.60 2.32
C LEU A 7 3.03 -21.53 1.98
N LEU A 8 3.62 -21.57 0.78
CA LEU A 8 4.71 -20.67 0.40
C LEU A 8 4.34 -19.17 0.48
N PRO A 9 3.14 -18.74 0.06
CA PRO A 9 2.72 -17.33 0.18
C PRO A 9 2.66 -16.81 1.63
N ASP A 10 2.50 -17.72 2.59
CA ASP A 10 2.35 -17.41 4.01
C ASP A 10 3.63 -17.68 4.81
N THR A 11 4.69 -18.16 4.16
CA THR A 11 5.96 -18.48 4.80
C THR A 11 6.87 -17.26 4.75
N PRO A 12 7.30 -16.71 5.90
CA PRO A 12 8.22 -15.58 5.93
C PRO A 12 9.63 -15.98 5.50
N ASP A 13 10.40 -15.00 5.03
CA ASP A 13 11.84 -15.18 4.80
C ASP A 13 12.64 -15.28 6.11
N GLN A 14 13.96 -15.42 6.00
CA GLN A 14 14.86 -15.49 7.15
C GLN A 14 14.86 -14.24 8.04
N TYR A 15 14.31 -13.12 7.56
CA TYR A 15 14.19 -11.85 8.27
C TYR A 15 12.77 -11.61 8.80
N GLY A 16 11.85 -12.57 8.63
CA GLY A 16 10.45 -12.44 9.03
C GLY A 16 9.57 -11.71 8.00
N GLY A 17 10.11 -11.34 6.84
CA GLY A 17 9.39 -10.66 5.78
C GLY A 17 8.48 -11.62 5.02
N LEU A 18 7.18 -11.37 5.04
CA LEU A 18 6.23 -12.14 4.24
C LEU A 18 6.33 -11.77 2.75
N PRO A 19 6.08 -12.71 1.83
CA PRO A 19 6.15 -12.46 0.40
C PRO A 19 5.33 -11.23 -0.05
N LEU A 20 4.12 -11.05 0.50
CA LEU A 20 3.26 -9.92 0.18
C LEU A 20 3.89 -8.57 0.62
N GLN A 21 4.46 -8.52 1.81
CA GLN A 21 5.15 -7.34 2.32
C GLN A 21 6.36 -6.99 1.44
N LEU A 22 7.16 -7.98 1.07
CA LEU A 22 8.31 -7.78 0.17
C LEU A 22 7.87 -7.28 -1.21
N ALA A 23 6.76 -7.80 -1.76
CA ALA A 23 6.23 -7.35 -3.04
C ALA A 23 5.81 -5.86 -3.02
N VAL A 24 5.24 -5.40 -1.90
CA VAL A 24 4.90 -3.97 -1.71
C VAL A 24 6.17 -3.12 -1.60
N VAL A 25 7.16 -3.56 -0.81
CA VAL A 25 8.45 -2.85 -0.65
C VAL A 25 9.21 -2.75 -1.98
N LEU A 26 9.18 -3.81 -2.79
CA LEU A 26 9.83 -3.84 -4.09
C LEU A 26 9.00 -3.17 -5.20
N CYS A 27 7.81 -2.66 -4.90
CA CYS A 27 6.90 -2.02 -5.85
C CYS A 27 6.49 -2.93 -7.03
N HIS A 28 6.38 -4.24 -6.81
CA HIS A 28 6.06 -5.22 -7.86
C HIS A 28 4.54 -5.43 -7.98
N ARG A 29 3.86 -4.58 -8.75
CA ARG A 29 2.38 -4.54 -8.83
C ARG A 29 1.73 -5.88 -9.16
N GLU A 30 2.23 -6.58 -10.17
CA GLU A 30 1.71 -7.89 -10.60
C GLU A 30 1.86 -8.93 -9.49
N MET A 31 2.98 -8.88 -8.75
CA MET A 31 3.24 -9.76 -7.63
C MET A 31 2.31 -9.46 -6.45
N ILE A 32 2.06 -8.18 -6.16
CA ILE A 32 1.11 -7.77 -5.12
C ILE A 32 -0.29 -8.31 -5.44
N SER A 33 -0.76 -8.10 -6.67
CA SER A 33 -2.07 -8.59 -7.10
C SER A 33 -2.18 -10.12 -7.02
N TYR A 34 -1.11 -10.83 -7.39
CA TYR A 34 -1.08 -12.29 -7.27
C TYR A 34 -1.15 -12.74 -5.81
N LEU A 35 -0.28 -12.17 -4.96
CA LEU A 35 -0.16 -12.55 -3.56
C LEU A 35 -1.41 -12.22 -2.75
N LEU A 36 -2.06 -11.08 -3.00
CA LEU A 36 -3.37 -10.78 -2.39
C LEU A 36 -4.44 -11.84 -2.70
N GLY A 37 -4.33 -12.54 -3.83
CA GLY A 37 -5.25 -13.61 -4.20
C GLY A 37 -4.91 -14.99 -3.63
N VAL A 38 -3.67 -15.20 -3.15
CA VAL A 38 -3.19 -16.53 -2.70
C VAL A 38 -2.72 -16.59 -1.24
N THR A 39 -2.47 -15.44 -0.60
CA THR A 39 -2.15 -15.35 0.83
C THR A 39 -3.39 -15.67 1.65
N SER A 40 -3.22 -16.42 2.74
CA SER A 40 -4.36 -16.77 3.59
C SER A 40 -4.87 -15.54 4.35
N LYS A 41 -6.18 -15.52 4.64
CA LYS A 41 -6.81 -14.40 5.37
C LYS A 41 -6.24 -14.23 6.79
N ASP A 42 -5.80 -15.31 7.41
CA ASP A 42 -5.19 -15.26 8.74
C ASP A 42 -3.82 -14.57 8.70
N THR A 43 -2.99 -14.93 7.71
CA THR A 43 -1.70 -14.27 7.47
C THR A 43 -1.88 -12.81 7.05
N GLU A 44 -2.86 -12.52 6.19
CA GLU A 44 -3.20 -11.14 5.83
C GLU A 44 -3.63 -10.34 7.06
N ALA A 45 -4.50 -10.89 7.91
CA ALA A 45 -4.93 -10.21 9.13
C ALA A 45 -3.77 -9.92 10.09
N GLN A 46 -2.80 -10.84 10.19
CA GLN A 46 -1.57 -10.66 11.00
C GLN A 46 -0.64 -9.59 10.42
N LEU A 47 -0.46 -9.56 9.09
CA LEU A 47 0.31 -8.54 8.40
C LEU A 47 -0.19 -7.12 8.66
N LEU A 48 -1.51 -6.99 8.82
CA LEU A 48 -2.19 -5.71 9.00
C LEU A 48 -2.30 -5.27 10.46
N GLN A 49 -1.66 -5.95 11.42
CA GLN A 49 -1.67 -5.52 12.81
C GLN A 49 -0.53 -4.57 13.14
N GLY A 50 -0.86 -3.50 13.87
CA GLY A 50 0.09 -2.66 14.58
C GLY A 50 1.16 -2.08 13.66
N GLN A 51 2.41 -2.03 14.16
CA GLN A 51 3.50 -1.36 13.47
C GLN A 51 3.86 -1.98 12.10
N THR A 52 3.66 -3.30 11.95
CA THR A 52 3.90 -3.98 10.68
C THR A 52 2.93 -3.52 9.61
N GLY A 53 1.63 -3.50 9.94
CA GLY A 53 0.59 -3.00 9.05
C GLY A 53 0.76 -1.52 8.71
N ALA A 54 1.11 -0.71 9.72
CA ALA A 54 1.44 0.70 9.54
C ALA A 54 2.59 0.92 8.54
N GLY A 55 3.69 0.17 8.70
CA GLY A 55 4.85 0.26 7.81
C GLY A 55 4.54 -0.18 6.38
N LEU A 56 3.73 -1.23 6.22
CA LEU A 56 3.24 -1.68 4.92
C LEU A 56 2.40 -0.59 4.24
N MET A 57 1.53 0.07 5.00
CA MET A 57 0.69 1.15 4.52
C MET A 57 1.50 2.38 4.09
N ASP A 58 2.47 2.80 4.91
CA ASP A 58 3.41 3.88 4.60
C ASP A 58 4.19 3.60 3.31
N THR A 59 4.62 2.35 3.12
CA THR A 59 5.33 1.92 1.91
C THR A 59 4.44 2.00 0.68
N ALA A 60 3.22 1.45 0.75
CA ALA A 60 2.27 1.49 -0.35
C ALA A 60 1.86 2.93 -0.72
N MET A 61 1.70 3.81 0.29
CA MET A 61 1.42 5.23 0.12
C MET A 61 2.58 5.96 -0.57
N GLY A 62 3.82 5.74 -0.11
CA GLY A 62 5.01 6.32 -0.74
C GLY A 62 5.20 5.88 -2.20
N SER A 63 4.79 4.66 -2.52
CA SER A 63 4.81 4.10 -3.88
C SER A 63 3.57 4.45 -4.71
N LYS A 64 2.63 5.23 -4.17
CA LYS A 64 1.38 5.65 -4.83
C LYS A 64 0.49 4.49 -5.29
N PHE A 65 0.60 3.33 -4.62
CA PHE A 65 -0.25 2.17 -4.87
C PHE A 65 -1.57 2.31 -4.10
N TYR A 66 -2.37 3.31 -4.48
CA TYR A 66 -3.60 3.65 -3.76
C TYR A 66 -4.66 2.55 -3.83
N ASP A 67 -4.63 1.71 -4.88
CA ASP A 67 -5.46 0.49 -4.98
C ASP A 67 -5.11 -0.50 -3.86
N VAL A 68 -3.81 -0.70 -3.61
CA VAL A 68 -3.33 -1.53 -2.50
C VAL A 68 -3.69 -0.88 -1.17
N VAL A 69 -3.43 0.41 -0.98
CA VAL A 69 -3.77 1.12 0.28
C VAL A 69 -5.26 0.99 0.62
N LEU A 70 -6.12 1.15 -0.39
CA LEU A 70 -7.56 1.01 -0.21
C LEU A 70 -7.94 -0.42 0.17
N HIS A 71 -7.31 -1.42 -0.44
CA HIS A 71 -7.48 -2.83 -0.05
C HIS A 71 -7.07 -3.06 1.41
N LEU A 72 -5.89 -2.59 1.84
CA LEU A 72 -5.41 -2.71 3.22
C LEU A 72 -6.38 -2.06 4.23
N LEU A 73 -6.93 -0.89 3.89
CA LEU A 73 -7.93 -0.19 4.70
C LEU A 73 -9.26 -0.94 4.80
N HIS A 74 -9.70 -1.59 3.73
CA HIS A 74 -10.90 -2.45 3.79
C HIS A 74 -10.68 -3.67 4.68
N CYS A 75 -9.47 -4.23 4.66
CA CYS A 75 -9.12 -5.38 5.49
C CYS A 75 -8.94 -4.99 6.98
N ASN A 76 -8.31 -3.84 7.27
CA ASN A 76 -8.19 -3.31 8.63
C ASN A 76 -8.34 -1.76 8.66
N PRO A 77 -9.55 -1.24 8.94
CA PRO A 77 -9.79 0.20 8.98
C PRO A 77 -8.98 0.95 10.05
N LYS A 78 -8.47 0.25 11.09
CA LYS A 78 -7.66 0.87 12.14
C LYS A 78 -6.33 1.42 11.62
N LEU A 79 -5.84 0.86 10.51
CA LEU A 79 -4.61 1.33 9.86
C LEU A 79 -4.68 2.80 9.45
N ALA A 80 -5.87 3.37 9.27
CA ALA A 80 -6.03 4.80 9.00
C ALA A 80 -5.46 5.70 10.13
N TRP A 81 -5.27 5.14 11.32
CA TRP A 81 -4.85 5.83 12.54
C TRP A 81 -3.60 5.22 13.20
N GLU A 82 -3.11 4.07 12.73
CA GLU A 82 -1.93 3.38 13.28
C GLU A 82 -0.62 3.97 12.74
N GLY A 83 -0.48 5.30 12.71
CA GLY A 83 0.71 5.97 12.19
C GLY A 83 0.39 7.31 11.56
N ARG A 84 1.05 7.63 10.44
CA ARG A 84 0.66 8.79 9.64
C ARG A 84 -0.65 8.50 8.94
N SER A 85 -1.61 9.42 9.05
CA SER A 85 -2.87 9.22 8.37
C SER A 85 -2.65 9.21 6.86
N PRO A 86 -3.20 8.24 6.11
CA PRO A 86 -3.15 8.26 4.65
C PRO A 86 -3.69 9.56 4.08
N LEU A 87 -4.71 10.14 4.73
CA LEU A 87 -5.28 11.41 4.31
C LEU A 87 -4.28 12.57 4.48
N GLU A 88 -3.53 12.60 5.58
CA GLU A 88 -2.47 13.59 5.80
C GLU A 88 -1.34 13.45 4.79
N VAL A 89 -0.93 12.21 4.47
CA VAL A 89 0.09 11.94 3.46
C VAL A 89 -0.36 12.41 2.08
N LEU A 90 -1.62 12.14 1.69
CA LEU A 90 -2.19 12.64 0.44
C LEU A 90 -2.23 14.16 0.40
N ALA A 91 -2.68 14.80 1.47
CA ALA A 91 -2.76 16.26 1.57
C ALA A 91 -1.38 16.95 1.40
N GLN A 92 -0.30 16.26 1.74
CA GLN A 92 1.07 16.74 1.56
C GLN A 92 1.65 16.49 0.15
N ASP A 93 0.98 15.71 -0.69
CA ASP A 93 1.38 15.47 -2.08
C ASP A 93 0.32 16.02 -3.06
N PRO A 94 0.48 17.29 -3.50
CA PRO A 94 -0.42 17.94 -4.46
C PRO A 94 -0.56 17.18 -5.78
N SER A 95 0.43 16.37 -6.18
CA SER A 95 0.38 15.58 -7.40
C SER A 95 -0.57 14.38 -7.31
N SER A 96 -0.99 14.01 -6.10
CA SER A 96 -1.99 12.96 -5.86
C SER A 96 -3.41 13.38 -6.22
N PHE A 97 -3.67 14.69 -6.33
CA PHE A 97 -4.96 15.23 -6.72
C PHE A 97 -4.88 15.73 -8.17
N PRO A 98 -5.78 15.30 -9.07
CA PRO A 98 -5.89 15.88 -10.41
C PRO A 98 -6.00 17.41 -10.34
N SER A 99 -6.78 17.93 -9.39
CA SER A 99 -6.95 19.36 -9.13
C SER A 99 -5.67 20.09 -8.70
N GLY A 100 -4.67 19.38 -8.16
CA GLY A 100 -3.41 19.94 -7.67
C GLY A 100 -2.30 20.06 -8.72
N THR A 101 -2.45 19.39 -9.88
CA THR A 101 -1.55 19.53 -11.03
C THR A 101 -2.01 20.62 -12.02
N HIS A 102 -3.17 21.26 -11.79
CA HIS A 102 -3.79 22.25 -12.67
C HIS A 102 -3.46 23.71 -12.35
N LEU A 103 -2.26 24.00 -11.87
CA LEU A 103 -1.70 25.35 -12.03
C LEU A 103 -0.35 25.24 -12.71
N ASN A 104 -0.40 24.93 -14.01
CA ASN A 104 0.74 25.17 -14.88
C ASN A 104 1.09 26.66 -14.79
N VAL A 105 2.39 27.00 -14.76
CA VAL A 105 2.90 28.39 -14.65
C VAL A 105 2.19 29.35 -15.61
N CYS A 106 1.72 28.86 -16.77
CA CYS A 106 0.99 29.62 -17.78
C CYS A 106 -0.45 30.01 -17.38
N GLN A 107 -1.12 29.33 -16.46
CA GLN A 107 -2.48 29.68 -15.98
C GLN A 107 -2.48 30.77 -14.90
N ARG A 108 -1.31 31.11 -14.34
CA ARG A 108 -1.12 32.23 -13.39
C ARG A 108 -1.09 33.61 -14.05
N LEU A 109 -1.07 33.69 -15.38
CA LEU A 109 -0.83 34.93 -16.13
C LEU A 109 -2.06 35.48 -16.87
N ILE A 110 -3.26 34.94 -16.64
CA ILE A 110 -4.49 35.50 -17.20
C ILE A 110 -5.02 36.54 -16.19
N PRO A 111 -5.05 37.84 -16.53
CA PRO A 111 -5.65 38.85 -15.66
C PRO A 111 -7.18 38.78 -15.76
N LEU A 112 -7.86 38.99 -14.63
CA LEU A 112 -9.31 39.22 -14.54
C LEU A 112 -9.72 40.49 -15.30
#